data_AF-A0A8N5F292-F1
#
_entry.id   AF-A0A8N5F292-F1
#
_cell.length_a   1.000
_cell.length_b   1.000
_cell.length_c   1.000
_cell.angle_alpha   90.00
_cell.angle_beta   90.00
_cell.angle_gamma   90.00
#
_symmetry.space_group_name_H-M   'P 1'
#
loop_
_entity.id
_entity.type
_entity.pdbx_description
1 polymer ?
#
loop_
_entity_poly.entity_id
_entity_poly.type
_entity_poly.pdbx_seq_one_letter_code
_entity_poly.pdbx_strand_id
1 'polypeptide(L)'
;MIIAHAFHGALHLWKQDTVNKKEWTPEVVISGHFNSVEDVKWDPEGEFVISVGFDQTTRLFAPWKRKEETEVTWHEIARPQVHGYDLRCLAMIGRFEFVSGADEKVLRVFRAPKNFIENFSNITGIPMEKLCSR
;
A
#
# COMPACT_ATOMS: atom_id res chain seq x y z
N MET A 1 -8.89 6.55 8.78
CA MET A 1 -7.60 7.16 8.38
C MET A 1 -7.77 7.74 6.99
N ILE A 2 -7.07 8.83 6.68
CA ILE A 2 -7.02 9.43 5.34
C ILE A 2 -5.57 9.41 4.89
N ILE A 3 -5.32 8.93 3.67
CA ILE A 3 -4.01 9.00 3.02
C ILE A 3 -4.12 9.93 1.82
N ALA A 4 -3.14 10.82 1.67
CA ALA A 4 -2.95 11.62 0.47
C ALA A 4 -1.52 11.42 -0.07
N HIS A 5 -1.33 11.76 -1.34
CA HIS A 5 -0.05 11.67 -2.02
C HIS A 5 0.34 13.03 -2.61
N ALA A 6 1.64 13.25 -2.82
CA ALA A 6 2.21 14.52 -3.25
C ALA A 6 3.14 14.38 -4.48
N PHE A 7 3.29 15.47 -5.22
CA PHE A 7 4.11 15.55 -6.44
C PHE A 7 5.60 15.27 -6.20
N HIS A 8 6.11 15.53 -5.00
CA HIS A 8 7.50 15.25 -4.63
C HIS A 8 7.70 13.81 -4.10
N GLY A 9 6.75 12.91 -4.38
CA GLY A 9 6.82 11.51 -4.02
C GLY A 9 6.38 11.17 -2.60
N ALA A 10 6.04 12.14 -1.75
CA ALA A 10 5.62 11.84 -0.38
C ALA A 10 4.19 11.30 -0.29
N LEU A 11 3.96 10.56 0.78
CA LEU A 11 2.63 10.22 1.28
C LEU A 11 2.37 11.02 2.56
N HIS A 12 1.11 11.28 2.86
CA HIS A 12 0.67 11.93 4.09
C HIS A 12 -0.48 11.14 4.70
N LEU A 13 -0.49 11.03 6.03
CA LEU A 13 -1.47 10.27 6.79
C LEU A 13 -2.11 11.17 7.85
N TRP A 14 -3.45 11.11 7.93
CA TRP A 14 -4.21 11.70 9.01
C TRP A 14 -5.08 10.65 9.69
N LYS A 15 -5.12 10.73 11.03
CA LYS A 15 -5.97 9.90 11.87
C LYS A 15 -6.99 10.80 12.55
N GLN A 16 -8.22 10.34 12.59
CA GLN A 16 -9.32 11.02 13.27
C GLN A 16 -9.21 10.73 14.76
N ASP A 17 -9.39 11.75 15.59
CA ASP A 17 -9.37 11.57 17.04
C ASP A 17 -10.53 10.67 17.50
N THR A 18 -10.27 9.83 18.49
CA THR A 18 -11.25 8.85 18.99
C THR A 18 -12.32 9.47 19.89
N VAL A 19 -11.98 10.56 20.59
CA VAL A 19 -12.85 11.29 21.51
C VAL A 19 -13.58 12.40 20.75
N ASN A 20 -12.84 13.24 20.03
CA ASN A 20 -13.40 14.32 19.21
C ASN A 20 -13.36 13.96 17.72
N LYS A 21 -14.44 13.36 17.23
CA LYS A 21 -14.57 12.96 15.82
C LYS A 21 -14.49 14.11 14.80
N LYS A 22 -14.39 15.38 15.21
CA LYS A 22 -14.16 16.49 14.26
C LYS A 22 -12.69 16.81 14.04
N GLU A 23 -11.80 16.30 14.90
CA GLU A 23 -10.38 16.58 14.83
C GLU A 23 -9.62 15.48 14.08
N TRP A 24 -8.64 15.93 13.30
CA TRP A 24 -7.73 15.08 12.54
C TRP A 24 -6.30 15.49 12.87
N THR A 25 -5.48 14.55 13.30
CA THR A 25 -4.06 14.78 13.60
C THR A 25 -3.19 14.15 12.52
N PRO A 26 -2.10 14.83 12.11
CA PRO A 26 -1.11 14.24 11.22
C PRO A 26 -0.39 13.11 11.97
N GLU A 27 -0.12 12.02 11.26
CA GLU A 27 0.60 10.86 11.78
C GLU A 27 1.92 10.66 11.02
N VAL A 28 2.85 9.93 11.64
CA VAL A 28 4.07 9.49 10.95
C VAL A 28 3.68 8.54 9.83
N VAL A 29 4.22 8.80 8.65
CA VAL A 29 3.90 8.07 7.42
C VAL A 29 5.14 7.36 6.89
N ILE A 30 4.87 6.26 6.20
CA ILE A 30 5.80 5.50 5.37
C ILE A 30 6.52 6.39 4.34
N SER A 31 7.78 6.04 4.04
CA SER A 31 8.52 6.66 2.94
C SER A 31 7.76 6.48 1.62
N GLY A 32 7.64 7.55 0.85
CA GLY A 32 6.99 7.52 -0.45
C GLY A 32 7.92 7.15 -1.61
N HIS A 33 7.54 7.57 -2.81
CA HIS A 33 8.28 7.34 -4.05
C HIS A 33 9.46 8.30 -4.21
N PHE A 34 10.40 7.97 -5.10
CA PHE A 34 11.50 8.85 -5.48
C PHE A 34 11.11 9.93 -6.50
N ASN A 35 9.85 9.92 -6.95
CA ASN A 35 9.27 10.88 -7.88
C ASN A 35 7.75 10.96 -7.62
N SER A 36 7.01 11.76 -8.39
CA SER A 36 5.56 11.96 -8.23
C SER A 36 4.80 10.64 -8.04
N VAL A 37 3.99 10.60 -6.99
CA VAL A 37 3.01 9.54 -6.78
C VAL A 37 1.78 9.93 -7.58
N GLU A 38 1.33 9.05 -8.47
CA GLU A 38 0.22 9.34 -9.38
C GLU A 38 -1.09 8.73 -8.89
N ASP A 39 -1.03 7.61 -8.17
CA ASP A 39 -2.21 6.96 -7.62
C ASP A 39 -1.88 6.15 -6.37
N VAL A 40 -2.86 6.03 -5.47
CA VAL A 40 -2.81 5.26 -4.24
C VAL A 40 -4.17 4.63 -3.96
N LYS A 41 -4.17 3.36 -3.55
CA LYS A 41 -5.37 2.59 -3.24
C LYS A 41 -5.15 1.75 -1.99
N TRP A 42 -6.17 1.75 -1.13
CA TRP A 42 -6.30 0.73 -0.09
C TRP A 42 -6.65 -0.59 -0.73
N ASP A 43 -6.18 -1.69 -0.14
CA ASP A 43 -6.79 -2.98 -0.44
C ASP A 43 -8.26 -3.00 0.02
N PRO A 44 -9.10 -3.89 -0.55
CA PRO A 44 -10.52 -3.96 -0.22
C PRO A 44 -10.83 -4.13 1.27
N GLU A 45 -9.94 -4.79 2.02
CA GLU A 45 -10.10 -5.04 3.47
C GLU A 45 -9.45 -3.97 4.35
N GLY A 46 -8.73 -3.00 3.77
CA GLY A 46 -8.06 -1.91 4.50
C GLY A 46 -6.84 -2.34 5.33
N GLU A 47 -6.27 -3.50 5.05
CA GLU A 47 -5.10 -4.10 5.69
C GLU A 47 -3.77 -3.60 5.10
N PHE A 48 -3.75 -3.16 3.84
CA PHE A 48 -2.57 -2.58 3.20
C PHE A 48 -2.91 -1.49 2.19
N VAL A 49 -1.89 -0.75 1.76
CA VAL A 49 -1.98 0.29 0.74
C VAL A 49 -1.00 -0.02 -0.37
N ILE A 50 -1.39 0.27 -1.61
CA ILE A 50 -0.52 0.21 -2.77
C ILE A 50 -0.53 1.55 -3.50
N SER A 51 0.63 2.00 -3.96
CA SER A 51 0.79 3.22 -4.74
C SER A 51 1.63 3.01 -5.99
N VAL A 52 1.50 3.91 -6.95
CA VAL A 52 2.29 3.94 -8.20
C VAL A 52 2.83 5.35 -8.42
N GLY A 53 3.95 5.45 -9.14
CA GLY A 53 4.53 6.75 -9.46
C GLY A 53 5.54 6.75 -10.61
N PHE A 54 6.07 7.94 -10.87
CA PHE A 54 7.08 8.21 -11.91
C PHE A 54 8.50 7.74 -11.55
N ASP A 55 8.67 7.10 -10.40
CA ASP A 55 9.87 6.30 -10.15
C ASP A 55 9.76 4.88 -10.73
N GLN A 56 8.71 4.64 -11.53
CA GLN A 56 8.47 3.42 -12.30
C GLN A 56 8.25 2.19 -11.40
N THR A 57 7.79 2.43 -10.17
CA THR A 57 7.50 1.36 -9.20
C THR A 57 6.05 1.38 -8.76
N THR A 58 5.49 0.20 -8.54
CA THR A 58 4.40 0.03 -7.56
C THR A 58 5.03 -0.21 -6.21
N ARG A 59 4.48 0.34 -5.13
CA ARG A 59 4.95 0.10 -3.76
C ARG A 59 3.80 -0.32 -2.88
N LEU A 60 3.99 -1.40 -2.11
CA LEU A 60 3.00 -1.94 -1.20
C LEU A 60 3.47 -1.73 0.23
N PHE A 61 2.60 -1.16 1.04
CA PHE A 61 2.87 -0.82 2.43
C PHE A 61 1.85 -1.46 3.36
N ALA A 62 2.31 -2.02 4.46
CA ALA A 62 1.48 -2.73 5.42
C ALA A 62 1.98 -2.53 6.86
N PRO A 63 1.13 -2.80 7.87
CA PRO A 63 1.56 -2.83 9.26
C PRO A 63 2.59 -3.94 9.50
N TRP A 64 3.66 -3.64 10.21
CA TRP A 64 4.59 -4.60 10.74
C TRP A 64 4.35 -4.77 12.24
N LYS A 65 3.92 -5.97 12.65
CA LYS A 65 3.74 -6.35 14.05
C LYS A 65 4.93 -7.20 14.50
N ARG A 66 5.85 -6.58 15.23
CA ARG A 66 7.01 -7.28 15.80
C ARG A 66 6.59 -7.98 17.10
N LYS A 67 7.00 -9.24 17.29
CA LYS A 67 6.56 -10.07 18.42
C LYS A 67 6.88 -9.48 19.80
N GLU A 68 7.92 -8.64 19.87
CA GLU A 68 8.46 -8.08 21.11
C GLU A 68 8.12 -6.59 21.29
N GLU A 69 7.45 -5.97 20.33
CA GLU A 69 7.06 -4.56 20.40
C GLU A 69 5.54 -4.41 20.46
N THR A 70 5.07 -3.54 21.34
CA THR A 70 3.64 -3.21 21.47
C THR A 70 3.16 -2.25 20.37
N GLU A 71 4.07 -1.47 19.80
CA GLU A 71 3.74 -0.50 18.76
C GLU A 71 3.71 -1.13 17.37
N VAL A 72 2.68 -0.80 16.61
CA VAL A 72 2.54 -1.21 15.21
C VAL A 72 3.03 -0.08 14.33
N THR A 73 4.05 -0.35 13.53
CA THR A 73 4.62 0.61 12.57
C THR A 73 4.28 0.17 11.15
N TRP A 74 4.21 1.12 10.20
CA TRP A 74 3.95 0.82 8.79
C TRP A 74 5.24 0.87 7.98
N HIS A 75 5.41 -0.06 7.05
CA HIS A 75 6.63 -0.19 6.24
C HIS A 75 6.31 -0.56 4.79
N GLU A 76 7.24 -0.23 3.89
CA GLU A 76 7.25 -0.79 2.53
C GLU A 76 7.65 -2.27 2.63
N ILE A 77 6.81 -3.18 2.13
CA ILE A 77 7.06 -4.62 2.24
C ILE A 77 7.21 -5.30 0.87
N ALA A 78 6.85 -4.62 -0.23
CA ALA A 78 7.08 -5.12 -1.58
C ALA A 78 7.00 -4.03 -2.65
N ARG A 79 7.59 -4.35 -3.81
CA ARG A 79 7.40 -3.65 -5.09
C ARG A 79 6.88 -4.61 -6.15
N PRO A 80 5.56 -4.86 -6.22
CA PRO A 80 4.98 -5.86 -7.12
C PRO A 80 5.35 -5.73 -8.61
N GLN A 81 5.56 -4.49 -9.07
CA GLN A 81 6.01 -4.13 -10.40
C GLN A 81 7.13 -3.09 -10.29
N VAL A 82 8.25 -3.38 -10.94
CA VAL A 82 9.28 -2.40 -11.32
C VAL A 82 9.29 -2.37 -12.85
N HIS A 83 9.12 -1.19 -13.42
CA HIS A 83 8.92 -1.00 -14.85
C HIS A 83 10.00 -0.08 -15.44
N GLY A 84 9.98 0.10 -16.76
CA GLY A 84 10.85 1.05 -17.48
C GLY A 84 10.09 2.28 -17.99
N TYR A 85 8.80 2.38 -17.68
CA TYR A 85 7.92 3.48 -18.05
C TYR A 85 7.21 4.00 -16.80
N ASP A 86 6.87 5.28 -16.82
CA ASP A 86 6.16 5.95 -15.75
C ASP A 86 4.78 5.32 -15.55
N LEU A 87 4.46 5.00 -14.30
CA LEU A 87 3.15 4.47 -13.93
C LEU A 87 2.18 5.63 -13.67
N ARG A 88 0.92 5.47 -14.10
CA ARG A 88 -0.09 6.54 -14.11
C ARG A 88 -1.29 6.26 -13.24
N CYS A 89 -1.74 5.01 -13.19
CA CYS A 89 -2.99 4.67 -12.54
C CYS A 89 -2.97 3.25 -11.96
N LEU A 90 -3.82 3.05 -10.95
CA LEU A 90 -3.91 1.84 -10.17
C LEU A 90 -5.37 1.54 -9.80
N ALA A 91 -5.79 0.29 -9.96
CA ALA A 91 -7.09 -0.16 -9.48
C ALA A 91 -6.95 -1.52 -8.77
N MET A 92 -7.49 -1.61 -7.56
CA MET A 92 -7.69 -2.91 -6.90
C MET A 92 -8.85 -3.63 -7.57
N ILE A 93 -8.65 -4.91 -7.92
CA ILE A 93 -9.69 -5.77 -8.52
C ILE A 93 -10.04 -6.96 -7.63
N GLY A 94 -9.30 -7.13 -6.54
CA GLY A 94 -9.49 -8.17 -5.54
C GLY A 94 -8.46 -8.01 -4.44
N ARG A 95 -8.57 -8.84 -3.41
CA ARG A 95 -7.54 -8.87 -2.36
C ARG A 95 -6.26 -9.45 -2.94
N PHE A 96 -5.14 -8.75 -2.76
CA PHE A 96 -3.86 -9.09 -3.36
C PHE A 96 -3.88 -9.17 -4.91
N GLU A 97 -4.82 -8.48 -5.55
CA GLU A 97 -4.95 -8.40 -7.00
C GLU A 97 -5.20 -6.96 -7.45
N PHE A 98 -4.42 -6.50 -8.41
CA PHE A 98 -4.53 -5.13 -8.91
C PHE A 98 -4.22 -5.04 -10.40
N VAL A 99 -4.65 -3.93 -10.99
CA VAL A 99 -4.33 -3.52 -12.35
C VAL A 99 -3.57 -2.21 -12.30
N SER A 100 -2.46 -2.13 -13.05
CA SER A 100 -1.70 -0.89 -13.26
C SER A 100 -1.72 -0.47 -14.71
N GLY A 101 -1.67 0.84 -14.94
CA GLY A 101 -1.45 1.45 -16.25
C GLY A 101 -0.19 2.31 -16.28
N ALA A 102 0.53 2.25 -17.40
CA ALA A 102 1.79 2.95 -17.62
C ALA A 102 1.82 3.67 -18.97
N ASP A 103 2.83 4.53 -19.17
CA ASP A 103 3.05 5.25 -20.44
C ASP A 103 3.36 4.32 -21.64
N GLU A 104 3.64 3.03 -21.39
CA GLU A 104 3.67 1.96 -22.39
C GLU A 104 2.30 1.74 -23.07
N LYS A 105 1.22 2.31 -22.52
CA LYS A 105 -0.18 2.20 -23.00
C LYS A 105 -0.77 0.80 -22.89
N VAL A 106 -0.20 -0.05 -22.03
CA VAL A 106 -0.70 -1.39 -21.71
C VAL A 106 -1.15 -1.43 -20.25
N LEU A 107 -2.31 -2.04 -20.00
CA LEU A 107 -2.74 -2.38 -18.65
C LEU A 107 -2.18 -3.75 -18.26
N ARG A 108 -1.67 -3.87 -17.04
CA ARG A 108 -1.10 -5.11 -16.51
C ARG A 108 -1.86 -5.55 -15.28
N VAL A 109 -2.20 -6.84 -15.22
CA VAL A 109 -2.89 -7.45 -14.09
C VAL A 109 -1.89 -8.24 -13.27
N PHE A 110 -1.89 -8.01 -11.96
CA PHE A 110 -1.02 -8.69 -11.02
C PHE A 110 -1.87 -9.41 -9.97
N ARG A 111 -1.45 -10.64 -9.63
CA ARG A 111 -1.94 -11.42 -8.51
C ARG A 111 -0.75 -11.79 -7.64
N ALA A 112 -0.87 -11.61 -6.33
CA ALA A 112 0.22 -11.97 -5.44
C ALA A 112 0.45 -13.49 -5.44
N PRO A 113 1.72 -13.93 -5.45
CA PRO A 113 2.05 -15.33 -5.30
C PRO A 113 1.84 -15.80 -3.85
N LYS A 114 1.64 -17.10 -3.65
CA LYS A 114 1.35 -17.68 -2.33
C LYS A 114 2.42 -17.34 -1.28
N ASN A 115 3.69 -17.37 -1.66
CA ASN A 115 4.82 -17.02 -0.78
C ASN A 115 4.75 -15.57 -0.29
N PHE A 116 4.24 -14.64 -1.11
CA PHE A 116 4.02 -13.26 -0.66
C PHE A 116 2.94 -13.21 0.42
N ILE A 117 1.82 -13.94 0.23
CA ILE A 117 0.71 -13.96 1.19
C ILE A 117 1.16 -14.58 2.53
N GLU A 118 1.96 -15.66 2.48
CA GLU A 118 2.57 -16.27 3.67
C GLU A 118 3.48 -15.28 4.43
N ASN A 119 4.33 -14.54 3.71
CA ASN A 119 5.17 -13.50 4.31
C ASN A 119 4.34 -12.33 4.85
N PHE A 120 3.30 -11.92 4.14
CA PHE A 120 2.37 -10.87 4.57
C PHE A 120 1.69 -11.25 5.90
N SER A 121 1.23 -12.50 6.02
CA SER A 121 0.68 -13.04 7.28
C SER A 121 1.68 -12.93 8.42
N ASN A 122 2.93 -13.33 8.19
CA ASN A 122 3.99 -13.27 9.20
C ASN A 122 4.33 -11.83 9.62
N ILE A 123 4.35 -10.88 8.69
CA ILE A 123 4.68 -9.46 8.95
C ILE A 123 3.53 -8.76 9.68
N THR A 124 2.28 -8.99 9.27
CA THR A 124 1.09 -8.28 9.79
C THR A 124 0.47 -8.97 11.01
N GLY A 125 0.84 -10.23 11.27
CA GLY A 125 0.22 -11.09 12.26
C GLY A 125 -1.22 -11.49 11.92
N ILE A 126 -1.68 -11.30 10.68
CA ILE A 126 -3.02 -11.70 10.24
C ILE A 126 -2.97 -13.19 9.85
N PRO A 127 -3.83 -14.06 10.41
CA PRO A 127 -3.81 -15.49 10.10
C PRO A 127 -4.08 -15.78 8.62
N MET A 128 -3.39 -16.78 8.06
CA MET A 128 -3.53 -17.18 6.66
C MET A 128 -4.97 -17.57 6.29
N GLU A 129 -5.73 -18.14 7.22
CA GLU A 129 -7.12 -18.53 7.01
C GLU A 129 -7.98 -17.30 6.69
N LYS A 130 -7.72 -16.17 7.37
CA LYS A 130 -8.38 -14.89 7.10
C LYS A 130 -7.89 -14.31 5.77
N LEU A 131 -6.61 -14.46 5.41
CA LEU A 131 -6.09 -13.95 4.14
C LEU A 131 -6.64 -14.69 2.92
N CYS A 132 -6.94 -15.98 3.07
CA CYS A 132 -7.40 -16.85 1.98
C CYS A 132 -8.93 -17.01 1.92
N SER A 133 -9.69 -16.49 2.89
CA SER A 133 -11.15 -16.47 2.80
C SER A 133 -11.58 -15.55 1.65
N ARG A 134 -12.31 -16.11 0.68
CA ARG A 134 -12.91 -15.38 -0.45
C ARG A 134 -14.10 -14.55 -0.01
#